data_AF-A0A1G8YKM3-F1
#
_entry.id   AF-A0A1G8YKM3-F1
#
_cell.length_a   1.000
_cell.length_b   1.000
_cell.length_c   1.000
_cell.angle_alpha   90.00
_cell.angle_beta   90.00
_cell.angle_gamma   90.00
#
_symmetry.space_group_name_H-M   'P 1'
#
loop_
_entity.id
_entity.type
_entity.pdbx_description
1 polymer ?
#
loop_
_entity_poly.entity_id
_entity_poly.type
_entity_poly.pdbx_seq_one_letter_code
_entity_poly.pdbx_strand_id
1 'polypeptide(L)'
;MFGIGSQSTEGMSAEAVAFATALGESGFIMPVTKVVELVAGIMLLANRFVPLALALLAPLVVGIFGFHVLLEPSGAVIAVVLAVIEIYLAWVHRHAFVPMLRPTYSNALPSPSLSRS
;
A
#
# COMPACT_ATOMS: atom_id res chain seq x y z
N MET A 1 -0.02 20.79 15.19
CA MET A 1 -0.76 19.84 16.04
C MET A 1 -2.01 19.41 15.28
N PHE A 2 -1.87 18.42 14.39
CA PHE A 2 -3.00 17.88 13.59
C PHE A 2 -3.63 16.75 14.42
N GLY A 3 -4.91 16.89 14.74
CA GLY A 3 -5.50 16.34 15.96
C GLY A 3 -5.81 14.85 15.95
N ILE A 4 -5.31 14.17 16.98
CA ILE A 4 -5.96 13.04 17.66
C ILE A 4 -6.85 13.60 18.80
N GLY A 5 -7.45 14.79 18.60
CA GLY A 5 -8.10 15.55 19.68
C GLY A 5 -9.58 15.25 19.90
N SER A 6 -10.21 14.44 19.05
CA SER A 6 -11.67 14.23 19.08
C SER A 6 -12.14 12.80 18.81
N GLN A 7 -11.22 11.84 18.62
CA GLN A 7 -11.59 10.42 18.62
C GLN A 7 -11.70 10.03 20.09
N SER A 8 -12.89 9.62 20.55
CA SER A 8 -13.01 8.95 21.85
C SER A 8 -12.10 7.73 21.81
N THR A 9 -10.98 7.77 22.52
CA THR A 9 -10.10 6.60 22.70
C THR A 9 -10.79 5.48 23.49
N GLU A 10 -12.02 5.72 23.94
CA GLU A 10 -12.92 4.73 24.51
C GLU A 10 -13.14 3.58 23.51
N GLY A 11 -12.50 2.44 23.79
CA GLY A 11 -12.58 1.22 22.99
C GLY A 11 -11.33 0.87 22.18
N MET A 12 -10.35 1.78 22.07
CA MET A 12 -9.07 1.47 21.41
C MET A 12 -8.08 0.82 22.39
N SER A 13 -7.33 -0.18 21.92
CA SER A 13 -6.23 -0.77 22.70
C SER A 13 -5.12 0.25 22.96
N ALA A 14 -4.36 0.06 24.05
CA ALA A 14 -3.23 0.95 24.38
C ALA A 14 -2.17 0.92 23.26
N GLU A 15 -1.98 -0.24 22.64
CA GLU A 15 -1.09 -0.46 21.52
C GLU A 15 -1.55 0.29 20.26
N ALA A 16 -2.86 0.28 19.97
CA ALA A 16 -3.42 1.06 18.86
C ALA A 16 -3.17 2.56 19.05
N VAL A 17 -3.40 3.07 20.27
CA VAL A 17 -3.19 4.48 20.61
C VAL A 17 -1.71 4.85 20.52
N ALA A 18 -0.81 4.01 21.04
CA ALA A 18 0.63 4.24 20.98
C ALA A 18 1.13 4.27 19.53
N PHE A 19 0.68 3.32 18.69
CA PHE A 19 1.03 3.28 17.28
C PHE A 19 0.50 4.52 16.54
N ALA A 20 -0.79 4.83 16.66
CA ALA A 20 -1.40 5.97 15.98
C ALA A 20 -0.75 7.31 16.39
N THR A 21 -0.44 7.47 17.69
CA THR A 21 0.29 8.63 18.21
C THR A 21 1.68 8.73 17.60
N ALA A 22 2.46 7.64 17.58
CA ALA A 22 3.81 7.64 17.01
C ALA A 22 3.81 8.01 15.51
N LEU A 23 2.83 7.51 14.74
CA LEU A 23 2.68 7.90 13.33
C LEU A 23 2.34 9.39 13.18
N GLY A 24 1.44 9.91 14.02
CA GLY A 24 1.06 11.32 14.03
C GLY A 24 2.20 12.26 14.42
N GLU A 25 2.97 11.89 15.45
CA GLU A 25 4.08 12.67 15.98
C GLU A 25 5.33 12.60 15.10
N SER A 26 5.45 11.58 14.23
CA SER A 26 6.57 11.47 13.28
C SER A 26 6.75 12.70 12.38
N GLY A 27 5.68 13.50 12.19
CA GLY A 27 5.68 14.68 11.30
C GLY A 27 5.83 14.37 9.81
N PHE A 28 6.01 13.10 9.44
CA PHE A 28 6.34 12.66 8.09
C PHE A 28 5.33 11.64 7.55
N ILE A 29 5.01 10.61 8.33
CA ILE A 29 4.20 9.48 7.85
C ILE A 29 2.79 9.91 7.45
N MET A 30 2.11 10.69 8.30
CA MET A 30 0.74 11.14 8.01
C MET A 30 0.66 12.05 6.77
N PRO A 31 1.50 13.10 6.62
CA PRO A 31 1.53 13.89 5.38
C PRO A 31 1.83 13.07 4.13
N VAL A 32 2.84 12.20 4.15
CA VAL A 32 3.21 11.38 3.00
C VAL A 32 2.09 10.44 2.60
N THR A 33 1.48 9.77 3.58
CA THR A 33 0.34 8.86 3.34
C THR A 33 -0.80 9.62 2.64
N LYS A 34 -1.18 10.81 3.13
CA LYS A 34 -2.27 11.60 2.53
C LYS A 34 -1.95 12.10 1.12
N VAL A 35 -0.70 12.47 0.84
CA VAL A 35 -0.28 12.85 -0.50
C VAL A 35 -0.35 11.66 -1.46
N VAL A 36 0.15 10.49 -1.04
CA VAL A 36 0.08 9.26 -1.86
C VAL A 36 -1.37 8.86 -2.12
N GLU A 37 -2.23 8.85 -1.10
CA GLU A 37 -3.66 8.55 -1.24
C GLU A 37 -4.36 9.53 -2.18
N LEU A 38 -4.09 10.83 -2.07
CA LEU A 38 -4.67 11.85 -2.92
C LEU A 38 -4.26 11.66 -4.39
N VAL A 39 -2.96 11.47 -4.62
CA VAL A 39 -2.41 11.29 -5.97
C VAL A 39 -2.94 10.00 -6.60
N ALA A 40 -2.94 8.89 -5.87
CA ALA A 40 -3.50 7.62 -6.33
C ALA A 40 -5.02 7.70 -6.55
N GLY A 41 -5.76 8.36 -5.67
CA GLY A 41 -7.20 8.60 -5.81
C GLY A 41 -7.52 9.40 -7.09
N ILE A 42 -6.75 10.45 -7.38
CA ILE A 42 -6.89 11.21 -8.63
C ILE A 42 -6.62 10.32 -9.86
N MET A 43 -5.58 9.48 -9.82
CA MET A 43 -5.29 8.54 -10.91
C MET A 43 -6.43 7.54 -11.14
N LEU A 44 -7.02 6.98 -10.07
CA LEU A 44 -8.17 6.09 -10.16
C LEU A 44 -9.41 6.80 -10.71
N LEU A 45 -9.74 7.99 -10.19
CA LEU A 45 -10.91 8.77 -10.64
C LEU A 45 -10.79 9.24 -12.09
N ALA A 46 -9.58 9.59 -12.53
CA ALA A 46 -9.30 9.91 -13.92
C ALA A 46 -9.23 8.67 -14.84
N ASN A 47 -9.35 7.46 -14.27
CA ASN A 47 -9.13 6.18 -14.95
C ASN A 47 -7.79 6.15 -15.72
N ARG A 48 -6.77 6.81 -15.16
CA ARG A 48 -5.47 7.03 -15.79
C ARG A 48 -4.37 6.56 -14.87
N PHE A 49 -3.49 5.70 -15.38
CA PHE A 49 -2.42 5.06 -14.60
C PHE A 49 -2.95 4.15 -13.46
N VAL A 50 -4.09 3.48 -13.66
CA VAL A 50 -4.70 2.58 -12.67
C VAL A 50 -3.70 1.59 -12.06
N PRO A 51 -2.85 0.85 -12.83
CA PRO A 51 -1.90 -0.08 -12.22
C PRO A 51 -0.86 0.60 -11.32
N LEU A 52 -0.46 1.83 -11.64
CA LEU A 52 0.47 2.60 -10.80
C LEU A 52 -0.22 3.08 -9.52
N ALA A 53 -1.47 3.52 -9.61
CA ALA A 53 -2.25 3.92 -8.44
C ALA A 53 -2.41 2.76 -7.45
N LEU A 54 -2.74 1.56 -7.96
CA LEU A 54 -2.83 0.35 -7.15
C LEU A 54 -1.47 -0.02 -6.53
N ALA A 55 -0.37 0.05 -7.30
CA ALA A 55 0.96 -0.20 -6.75
C ALA A 55 1.34 0.76 -5.60
N LEU A 56 0.92 2.03 -5.69
CA LEU A 56 1.14 3.02 -4.64
C LEU A 56 0.25 2.78 -3.40
N LEU A 57 -1.00 2.36 -3.60
CA LEU A 57 -1.95 2.11 -2.51
C LEU A 57 -1.67 0.79 -1.79
N ALA A 58 -1.16 -0.24 -2.48
CA ALA A 58 -0.89 -1.56 -1.91
C ALA A 58 -0.21 -1.55 -0.53
N PRO A 59 0.95 -0.88 -0.32
CA PRO A 59 1.59 -0.87 1.01
C PRO A 59 0.77 -0.10 2.07
N LEU A 60 0.02 0.93 1.68
CA LEU A 60 -0.84 1.69 2.59
C LEU A 60 -2.04 0.85 3.03
N VAL A 61 -2.69 0.16 2.09
CA VAL A 61 -3.81 -0.74 2.35
C VAL A 61 -3.39 -1.89 3.26
N VAL A 62 -2.19 -2.45 3.07
CA VAL A 62 -1.62 -3.46 3.99
C VAL A 62 -1.45 -2.89 5.41
N GLY A 63 -0.96 -1.65 5.53
CA GLY A 63 -0.82 -0.97 6.83
C GLY A 63 -2.17 -0.73 7.52
N ILE A 64 -3.17 -0.22 6.80
CA ILE A 64 -4.53 0.02 7.29
C ILE A 64 -5.18 -1.30 7.72
N PHE A 65 -5.09 -2.33 6.88
CA PHE A 65 -5.62 -3.65 7.16
C PHE A 65 -4.98 -4.26 8.41
N GLY A 66 -3.66 -4.25 8.50
CA GLY A 66 -2.93 -4.76 9.66
C GLY A 66 -3.30 -4.01 10.95
N PHE A 67 -3.36 -2.67 10.90
CA PHE A 67 -3.74 -1.87 12.05
C PHE A 67 -5.13 -2.22 12.56
N HIS A 68 -6.15 -2.28 11.69
CA HIS A 68 -7.51 -2.55 12.14
C HIS A 68 -7.75 -4.01 12.51
N VAL A 69 -7.16 -4.97 11.82
CA VAL A 69 -7.35 -6.39 12.16
C VAL A 69 -6.64 -6.75 13.46
N LEU A 70 -5.49 -6.13 13.77
CA LEU A 70 -4.66 -6.51 14.91
C LEU A 70 -4.81 -5.60 16.13
N LEU A 71 -5.04 -4.30 15.94
CA LEU A 71 -4.96 -3.30 17.01
C LEU A 71 -6.28 -2.56 17.26
N GLU A 72 -7.05 -2.30 16.20
CA GLU A 72 -8.30 -1.50 16.25
C GLU A 72 -9.45 -2.19 15.46
N PRO A 73 -10.10 -3.22 16.03
CA PRO A 73 -11.09 -4.02 15.30
C PRO A 73 -12.37 -3.28 14.92
N SER A 74 -12.70 -2.14 15.54
CA SER A 74 -13.95 -1.43 15.24
C SER A 74 -13.95 -0.87 13.80
N GLY A 75 -12.76 -0.55 13.26
CA GLY A 75 -12.55 -0.20 11.85
C GLY A 75 -12.24 -1.38 10.92
N ALA A 76 -12.29 -2.64 11.38
CA ALA A 76 -11.93 -3.79 10.54
C ALA A 76 -12.79 -3.92 9.28
N VAL A 77 -14.09 -3.58 9.36
CA VAL A 77 -15.00 -3.67 8.21
C VAL A 77 -14.52 -2.81 7.04
N ILE A 78 -14.18 -1.53 7.28
CA ILE A 78 -13.72 -0.65 6.21
C ILE A 78 -12.35 -1.09 5.68
N ALA A 79 -11.46 -1.56 6.56
CA ALA A 79 -10.15 -2.04 6.18
C ALA A 79 -10.23 -3.29 5.27
N VAL A 80 -11.12 -4.23 5.59
CA VAL A 80 -11.41 -5.41 4.76
C VAL A 80 -11.98 -4.99 3.41
N VAL A 81 -12.94 -4.07 3.38
CA VAL A 81 -13.54 -3.59 2.12
C VAL A 81 -12.48 -2.96 1.22
N LEU A 82 -11.62 -2.09 1.77
CA LEU A 82 -10.52 -1.48 1.01
C LEU A 82 -9.55 -2.55 0.47
N ALA A 83 -9.14 -3.51 1.29
CA ALA A 83 -8.27 -4.59 0.87
C ALA A 83 -8.90 -5.43 -0.25
N VAL A 84 -10.18 -5.78 -0.14
CA VAL A 84 -10.90 -6.55 -1.16
C VAL A 84 -10.99 -5.78 -2.48
N ILE A 85 -11.31 -4.48 -2.44
CA ILE A 85 -11.38 -3.64 -3.64
C ILE A 85 -10.01 -3.53 -4.30
N GLU A 86 -8.95 -3.25 -3.52
CA GLU A 86 -7.57 -3.15 -4.00
C GLU A 86 -7.14 -4.45 -4.69
N ILE A 87 -7.34 -5.60 -4.04
CA ILE A 87 -7.02 -6.92 -4.58
C ILE A 87 -7.83 -7.21 -5.85
N TYR A 88 -9.13 -6.90 -5.84
CA TYR A 88 -9.99 -7.11 -7.01
C TYR A 88 -9.50 -6.30 -8.22
N LEU A 89 -9.22 -5.01 -8.03
CA LEU A 89 -8.73 -4.15 -9.12
C LEU A 89 -7.34 -4.58 -9.60
N ALA A 90 -6.44 -4.96 -8.68
CA ALA A 90 -5.14 -5.50 -9.02
C ALA A 90 -5.25 -6.81 -9.81
N TRP A 91 -6.21 -7.67 -9.46
CA TRP A 91 -6.51 -8.90 -10.19
C TRP A 91 -7.01 -8.64 -11.61
N VAL A 92 -7.94 -7.69 -11.77
CA VAL A 92 -8.46 -7.27 -13.08
C VAL A 92 -7.31 -6.71 -13.95
N HIS A 93 -6.41 -5.94 -13.37
CA HIS A 93 -5.27 -5.32 -14.07
C HIS A 93 -3.97 -6.14 -14.01
N ARG A 94 -4.00 -7.40 -13.57
CA ARG A 94 -2.81 -8.24 -13.29
C ARG A 94 -1.80 -8.32 -14.43
N HIS A 95 -2.28 -8.28 -15.67
CA HIS A 95 -1.42 -8.31 -16.87
C HIS A 95 -0.47 -7.12 -16.94
N ALA A 96 -0.83 -5.96 -16.37
CA ALA A 96 0.03 -4.78 -16.30
C ALA A 96 1.21 -4.97 -15.32
N PHE A 97 1.09 -5.85 -14.33
CA PHE A 97 2.14 -6.10 -13.34
C PHE A 97 3.13 -7.20 -13.76
N VAL A 98 2.80 -8.01 -14.78
CA VAL A 98 3.66 -9.10 -15.27
C VAL A 98 5.09 -8.66 -15.57
N PRO A 99 5.35 -7.53 -16.25
CA PRO A 99 6.72 -7.08 -16.52
C PRO A 99 7.54 -6.82 -15.25
N MET A 100 6.91 -6.38 -14.16
CA MET A 100 7.58 -6.07 -12.88
C MET A 100 8.06 -7.34 -12.16
N LEU A 101 7.48 -8.50 -12.49
CA LEU A 101 7.84 -9.80 -11.90
C LEU A 101 8.86 -10.57 -12.75
N ARG A 102 9.27 -10.03 -13.91
CA ARG A 102 10.28 -10.68 -14.77
C ARG A 102 11.67 -10.43 -14.19
N PRO A 103 12.49 -11.47 -13.99
CA PRO A 103 13.89 -11.28 -13.60
C PRO A 103 14.65 -10.49 -14.67
N THR A 104 15.31 -9.40 -14.27
CA THR A 104 16.13 -8.58 -15.18
C THR A 104 17.38 -9.33 -15.68
N TYR A 105 17.84 -10.35 -14.95
CA TYR A 105 19.05 -11.11 -15.24
C TYR A 105 18.74 -12.58 -15.59
N SER A 106 18.09 -12.84 -16.73
CA SER A 106 17.91 -14.21 -17.24
C SER A 106 18.73 -14.53 -18.51
N ASN A 107 19.49 -13.59 -19.07
CA ASN A 107 20.21 -13.75 -20.34
C ASN A 107 21.71 -13.37 -20.28
N ALA A 108 22.39 -13.64 -19.15
CA ALA A 108 23.84 -13.47 -19.04
C ALA A 108 24.55 -14.82 -18.89
N LEU A 109 24.24 -15.79 -19.74
CA LEU A 109 25.21 -16.85 -20.01
C LEU A 109 26.02 -16.41 -21.24
N PRO A 110 27.33 -16.16 -21.11
CA PRO A 110 28.20 -15.97 -22.26
C PRO A 110 27.99 -17.15 -23.21
N SER A 111 27.75 -16.87 -24.50
CA SER A 111 27.90 -17.92 -25.50
C SER A 111 29.32 -18.47 -25.36
N PRO A 112 29.51 -19.79 -25.18
CA PRO A 112 30.84 -20.35 -25.26
C PRO A 112 31.31 -20.11 -26.68
N SER A 113 32.18 -19.11 -26.86
CA SER A 113 32.93 -18.95 -28.10
C SER A 113 33.86 -20.16 -28.18
N LEU A 114 33.38 -21.22 -28.82
CA LEU A 114 34.23 -22.31 -29.28
C LEU A 114 35.06 -21.79 -30.46
N SER A 115 36.02 -20.94 -30.12
CA SER A 115 37.19 -20.63 -30.91
C SER A 115 38.32 -21.52 -30.40
N ARG A 116 38.55 -22.61 -31.15
CA ARG A 116 39.73 -23.48 -31.21
C ARG A 116 39.27 -24.70 -32.02
N SER A 117 39.85 -25.08 -33.15
CA SER A 117 41.02 -24.64 -33.92
C SER A 117 40.93 -25.34 -35.27
#